data_AF-A0A8T6VF03-F1
#
_entry.id   AF-A0A8T6VF03-F1
#
_cell.length_a   1.000
_cell.length_b   1.000
_cell.length_c   1.000
_cell.angle_alpha   90.00
_cell.angle_beta   90.00
_cell.angle_gamma   90.00
#
_symmetry.space_group_name_H-M   'P 1'
#
loop_
_entity.id
_entity.type
_entity.pdbx_description
1 polymer ?
#
loop_
_entity_poly.entity_id
_entity_poly.type
_entity_poly.pdbx_seq_one_letter_code
_entity_poly.pdbx_strand_id
1 'polypeptide(L)'
;MSSLMPLVESLIEEHVEVTFLLGAKTKNELLFWDRIPAVLSAMKGRFEVTTDDGSYGSKGVVTDLAKRHFARARFDMVYTCGPEPMMYELLLLSEQYHTPLQASLERLMRCAIGLCGTCVIGKFRVCRDGPVFTSAQLNEVKEEFGHFKRAFNGRKVKA
;
A
#
# COMPACT_ATOMS: atom_id res chain seq x y z
N MET A 1 -5.32 4.87 1.63
CA MET A 1 -5.60 4.77 3.08
C MET A 1 -7.05 4.35 3.36
N SER A 2 -8.07 5.01 2.78
CA SER A 2 -9.48 4.60 2.94
C SER A 2 -9.76 3.13 2.61
N SER A 3 -9.01 2.57 1.66
CA SER A 3 -9.15 1.18 1.21
C SER A 3 -8.72 0.12 2.22
N LEU A 4 -7.84 0.44 3.19
CA LEU A 4 -7.38 -0.55 4.17
C LEU A 4 -8.24 -0.60 5.44
N MET A 5 -9.07 0.41 5.71
CA MET A 5 -9.87 0.46 6.94
C MET A 5 -10.81 -0.75 7.09
N PRO A 6 -11.62 -1.13 6.08
CA PRO A 6 -12.50 -2.30 6.20
C PRO A 6 -11.73 -3.61 6.36
N LEU A 7 -10.54 -3.70 5.73
CA LEU A 7 -9.66 -4.86 5.89
C LEU A 7 -9.16 -4.98 7.33
N VAL A 8 -8.72 -3.87 7.94
CA VAL A 8 -8.28 -3.87 9.33
C VAL A 8 -9.40 -4.29 10.29
N GLU A 9 -10.62 -3.80 10.06
CA GLU A 9 -11.80 -4.19 10.85
C GLU A 9 -12.05 -5.70 10.74
N SER A 10 -12.07 -6.25 9.53
CA SER A 10 -12.23 -7.69 9.28
C SER A 10 -11.13 -8.53 9.95
N LEU A 11 -9.86 -8.08 9.87
CA LEU A 11 -8.74 -8.79 10.48
C LEU A 11 -8.83 -8.82 12.02
N ILE A 12 -9.33 -7.73 12.62
CA ILE A 12 -9.53 -7.66 14.07
C ILE A 12 -10.68 -8.57 14.52
N GLU A 13 -11.77 -8.65 13.75
CA GLU A 13 -12.86 -9.61 14.01
C GLU A 13 -12.35 -11.06 13.94
N GLU A 14 -11.40 -11.34 13.06
CA GLU A 14 -10.70 -12.63 12.97
C GLU A 14 -9.56 -12.81 13.99
N HIS A 15 -9.41 -11.89 14.95
CA HIS A 15 -8.42 -11.94 16.02
C HIS A 15 -6.96 -11.95 15.54
N VAL A 16 -6.69 -11.31 14.39
CA VAL A 16 -5.33 -11.17 13.84
C VAL A 16 -4.61 -9.97 14.49
N GLU A 17 -3.34 -10.15 14.88
CA GLU A 17 -2.50 -9.03 15.37
C GLU A 17 -2.11 -8.12 14.20
N VAL A 18 -2.51 -6.85 14.26
CA VAL A 18 -2.24 -5.88 13.19
C VAL A 18 -1.23 -4.83 13.64
N THR A 19 -0.19 -4.62 12.82
CA THR A 19 0.66 -3.43 12.88
C THR A 19 0.30 -2.53 11.71
N PHE A 20 -0.32 -1.38 11.99
CA PHE A 20 -0.77 -0.43 10.98
C PHE A 20 0.16 0.77 10.91
N LEU A 21 0.76 0.97 9.74
CA LEU A 21 1.67 2.09 9.48
C LEU A 21 0.99 3.09 8.57
N LEU A 22 0.95 4.36 8.99
CA LEU A 22 0.33 5.44 8.23
C LEU A 22 1.35 6.51 7.86
N GLY A 23 1.43 6.86 6.58
CA GLY A 23 2.25 7.97 6.07
C GLY A 23 1.40 9.04 5.40
N ALA A 24 1.77 10.30 5.61
CA ALA A 24 1.25 11.45 4.88
C ALA A 24 2.35 12.49 4.66
N LYS A 25 2.16 13.47 3.78
CA LYS A 25 3.14 14.56 3.63
C LYS A 25 3.14 15.49 4.83
N THR A 26 1.94 15.81 5.32
CA THR A 26 1.70 16.71 6.45
C THR A 26 0.62 16.13 7.38
N LYS A 27 0.52 16.66 8.60
CA LYS A 27 -0.50 16.27 9.59
C LYS A 27 -1.93 16.43 9.05
N ASN A 28 -2.18 17.46 8.24
CA ASN A 28 -3.52 17.75 7.71
C ASN A 28 -3.96 16.75 6.64
N GLU A 29 -3.02 16.00 6.07
CA GLU A 29 -3.29 14.94 5.10
C GLU A 29 -3.41 13.56 5.76
N LEU A 30 -3.23 13.47 7.09
CA LEU A 30 -3.57 12.27 7.83
C LEU A 30 -5.09 12.14 7.88
N LEU A 31 -5.60 11.15 7.18
CA LEU A 31 -7.02 10.81 7.22
C LEU A 31 -7.24 9.75 8.30
N PHE A 32 -8.42 9.75 8.94
CA PHE A 32 -8.89 8.71 9.88
C PHE A 32 -7.89 8.24 10.96
N TRP A 33 -6.85 9.02 11.27
CA TRP A 33 -5.77 8.66 12.19
C TRP A 33 -6.24 8.59 13.65
N ASP A 34 -7.38 9.19 13.94
CA ASP A 34 -8.10 9.17 15.21
C ASP A 34 -8.98 7.91 15.36
N ARG A 35 -9.53 7.37 14.26
CA ARG A 35 -10.36 6.16 14.26
C ARG A 35 -9.53 4.87 14.36
N ILE A 36 -8.36 4.83 13.73
CA ILE A 36 -7.52 3.61 13.67
C ILE A 36 -7.09 3.11 15.06
N PRO A 37 -6.61 3.96 16.00
CA PRO A 37 -6.28 3.53 17.35
C PRO A 37 -7.45 2.90 18.09
N ALA A 38 -8.66 3.46 17.93
CA ALA A 38 -9.86 2.93 18.59
C ALA A 38 -10.15 1.51 18.14
N VAL A 39 -10.07 1.26 16.83
CA VAL A 39 -10.28 -0.07 16.24
C VAL A 39 -9.18 -1.05 16.68
N LEU A 40 -7.91 -0.65 16.64
CA LEU A 40 -6.79 -1.51 17.02
C LEU A 40 -6.70 -1.83 18.53
N SER A 41 -7.26 -0.95 19.38
CA SER A 41 -7.22 -1.12 20.83
C SER A 41 -7.89 -2.40 21.33
N ALA A 42 -8.83 -2.96 20.55
CA ALA A 42 -9.51 -4.21 20.87
C ALA A 42 -8.56 -5.43 20.90
N MET A 43 -7.44 -5.39 20.17
CA MET A 43 -6.55 -6.55 19.96
C MET A 43 -5.06 -6.27 20.26
N LYS A 44 -4.73 -5.19 20.99
CA LYS A 44 -3.34 -4.72 21.21
C LYS A 44 -2.57 -4.48 19.90
N GLY A 45 -3.26 -4.05 18.85
CA GLY A 45 -2.63 -3.68 17.58
C GLY A 45 -1.68 -2.49 17.74
N ARG A 46 -0.64 -2.42 16.90
CA ARG A 46 0.29 -1.29 16.86
C ARG A 46 -0.16 -0.28 15.81
N PHE A 47 -0.14 1.00 16.15
CA PHE A 47 -0.38 2.09 15.22
C PHE A 47 0.76 3.08 15.28
N GLU A 48 1.39 3.32 14.14
CA GLU A 48 2.48 4.28 14.03
C GLU A 48 2.28 5.17 12.81
N VAL A 49 2.57 6.45 12.98
CA VAL A 49 2.36 7.49 11.98
C VAL A 49 3.68 8.16 11.64
N THR A 50 3.85 8.49 10.37
CA THR A 50 4.94 9.32 9.88
C THR A 50 4.41 10.46 9.01
N THR A 51 5.06 11.62 9.09
CA THR A 51 4.87 12.69 8.11
C THR A 51 6.19 13.14 7.50
N ASP A 52 6.19 13.42 6.19
CA ASP A 52 7.40 13.83 5.48
C ASP A 52 8.03 15.10 6.11
N ASP A 53 7.19 16.03 6.56
CA ASP A 53 7.59 17.28 7.21
C ASP A 53 7.87 17.15 8.73
N GLY A 54 7.45 16.06 9.37
CA GLY A 54 7.52 15.86 10.83
C GLY A 54 6.46 16.60 11.64
N SER A 55 5.42 17.14 11.01
CA SER A 55 4.30 17.81 11.69
C SER A 55 3.46 16.89 12.59
N TYR A 56 3.52 15.57 12.43
CA TYR A 56 2.91 14.60 13.35
C TYR A 56 3.59 13.23 13.29
N GLY A 57 3.68 12.54 14.44
CA GLY A 57 4.35 11.24 14.50
C GLY A 57 5.86 11.34 14.25
N SER A 58 6.43 10.33 13.60
CA SER A 58 7.84 10.36 13.18
C SER A 58 8.02 11.23 11.93
N LYS A 59 9.16 11.89 11.78
CA LYS A 59 9.52 12.57 10.53
C LYS A 59 10.07 11.56 9.52
N GLY A 60 9.60 11.61 8.28
CA GLY A 60 10.10 10.81 7.15
C GLY A 60 9.01 10.01 6.44
N VAL A 61 9.44 9.07 5.60
CA VAL A 61 8.55 8.24 4.78
C VAL A 61 8.18 6.93 5.48
N VAL A 62 6.99 6.40 5.17
CA VAL A 62 6.45 5.20 5.84
C VAL A 62 7.26 3.94 5.55
N THR A 63 7.98 3.89 4.44
CA THR A 63 8.83 2.76 4.07
C THR A 63 10.02 2.60 5.00
N ASP A 64 10.56 3.69 5.57
CA ASP A 64 11.63 3.62 6.57
C ASP A 64 11.12 3.08 7.91
N LEU A 65 9.88 3.40 8.26
CA LEU A 65 9.20 2.79 9.40
C LEU A 65 8.97 1.29 9.16
N ALA A 66 8.49 0.92 7.98
CA ALA A 66 8.34 -0.49 7.60
C ALA A 66 9.66 -1.26 7.70
N LYS A 67 10.77 -0.73 7.18
CA LYS A 67 12.11 -1.35 7.30
C LYS A 67 12.48 -1.65 8.76
N ARG A 68 12.20 -0.71 9.68
CA ARG A 68 12.46 -0.90 11.12
C ARG A 68 11.62 -2.03 11.72
N HIS A 69 10.37 -2.18 11.30
CA HIS A 69 9.51 -3.27 11.77
C HIS A 69 9.95 -4.63 11.26
N PHE A 70 10.22 -4.75 9.95
CA PHE A 70 10.72 -5.99 9.35
C PHE A 70 12.05 -6.45 9.96
N ALA A 71 12.92 -5.52 10.35
CA ALA A 71 14.18 -5.84 11.01
C ALA A 71 14.00 -6.39 12.45
N ARG A 72 12.85 -6.17 13.09
CA ARG A 72 12.60 -6.51 14.50
C ARG A 72 11.61 -7.65 14.69
N ALA A 73 10.75 -7.89 13.72
CA ALA A 73 9.67 -8.87 13.79
C ALA A 73 9.44 -9.54 12.44
N ARG A 74 8.88 -10.76 12.47
CA ARG A 74 8.40 -11.44 11.27
C ARG A 74 6.91 -11.13 11.10
N PHE A 75 6.49 -11.01 9.84
CA PHE A 75 5.09 -10.81 9.48
C PHE A 75 4.66 -11.94 8.55
N ASP A 76 3.44 -12.43 8.75
CA ASP A 76 2.85 -13.49 7.93
C ASP A 76 2.25 -12.95 6.62
N MET A 77 1.90 -11.66 6.60
CA MET A 77 1.30 -11.01 5.44
C MET A 77 1.50 -9.49 5.49
N VAL A 78 1.69 -8.88 4.32
CA VAL A 78 1.74 -7.42 4.15
C VAL A 78 0.62 -6.97 3.23
N TYR A 79 -0.15 -5.99 3.67
CA TYR A 79 -1.14 -5.31 2.86
C TYR A 79 -0.73 -3.85 2.68
N THR A 80 -0.78 -3.36 1.44
CA THR A 80 -0.39 -1.98 1.16
C THR A 80 -1.30 -1.31 0.14
N CYS A 81 -1.45 0.00 0.30
CA CYS A 81 -2.07 0.89 -0.67
C CYS A 81 -1.38 2.24 -0.62
N GLY A 82 -1.19 2.89 -1.75
CA GLY A 82 -0.54 4.19 -1.81
C GLY A 82 0.17 4.43 -3.14
N PRO A 83 1.08 5.40 -3.20
CA PRO A 83 1.88 5.65 -4.39
C PRO A 83 2.65 4.39 -4.82
N GLU A 84 2.67 4.08 -6.11
CA GLU A 84 3.38 2.89 -6.62
C GLU A 84 4.86 2.84 -6.19
N PRO A 85 5.65 3.94 -6.15
CA PRO A 85 7.02 3.88 -5.65
C PRO A 85 7.12 3.41 -4.19
N MET A 86 6.18 3.81 -3.34
CA MET A 86 6.12 3.36 -1.95
C MET A 86 5.79 1.86 -1.86
N MET A 87 4.82 1.41 -2.65
CA MET A 87 4.44 -0.01 -2.68
C MET A 87 5.55 -0.89 -3.29
N TYR A 88 6.32 -0.36 -4.25
CA TYR A 88 7.48 -1.02 -4.83
C TYR A 88 8.58 -1.25 -3.78
N GLU A 89 8.89 -0.26 -2.94
CA GLU A 89 9.82 -0.45 -1.82
C GLU A 89 9.34 -1.54 -0.85
N LEU A 90 8.04 -1.59 -0.57
CA LEU A 90 7.45 -2.65 0.27
C LEU A 90 7.49 -4.03 -0.39
N LEU A 91 7.34 -4.11 -1.71
CA LEU A 91 7.53 -5.35 -2.46
C LEU A 91 8.96 -5.87 -2.26
N LEU A 92 9.97 -5.04 -2.49
CA LEU A 92 11.37 -5.42 -2.28
C LEU A 92 11.64 -5.86 -0.84
N LEU A 93 11.08 -5.15 0.13
CA LEU A 93 11.21 -5.50 1.54
C LEU A 93 10.53 -6.83 1.85
N SER A 94 9.33 -7.06 1.32
CA SER A 94 8.60 -8.31 1.50
C SER A 94 9.36 -9.51 0.91
N GLU A 95 10.03 -9.33 -0.23
CA GLU A 95 10.87 -10.35 -0.84
C GLU A 95 12.11 -10.66 0.01
N GLN A 96 12.79 -9.62 0.49
CA GLN A 96 13.97 -9.75 1.35
C GLN A 96 13.67 -10.57 2.62
N TYR A 97 12.48 -10.40 3.20
CA TYR A 97 12.08 -11.08 4.43
C TYR A 97 11.18 -12.31 4.19
N HIS A 98 10.95 -12.68 2.93
CA HIS A 98 10.09 -13.80 2.52
C HIS A 98 8.65 -13.73 3.06
N THR A 99 8.09 -12.53 3.12
CA THR A 99 6.72 -12.27 3.54
C THR A 99 5.82 -12.08 2.31
N PRO A 100 4.67 -12.80 2.21
CA PRO A 100 3.67 -12.54 1.19
C PRO A 100 3.15 -11.09 1.24
N LEU A 101 2.87 -10.51 0.07
CA LEU A 101 2.37 -9.14 -0.04
C LEU A 101 1.19 -9.04 -1.00
N GLN A 102 0.22 -8.22 -0.62
CA GLN A 102 -0.87 -7.75 -1.46
C GLN A 102 -0.86 -6.21 -1.54
N ALA A 103 -0.88 -5.68 -2.76
CA ALA A 103 -0.92 -4.25 -3.02
C ALA A 103 -2.21 -3.87 -3.75
N SER A 104 -2.97 -2.92 -3.20
CA SER A 104 -4.09 -2.30 -3.90
C SER A 104 -3.60 -1.16 -4.77
N LEU A 105 -3.57 -1.38 -6.09
CA LEU A 105 -3.08 -0.44 -7.08
C LEU A 105 -4.15 0.55 -7.54
N GLU A 106 -3.73 1.78 -7.79
CA GLU A 106 -4.53 2.82 -8.41
C GLU A 106 -3.85 3.31 -9.70
N ARG A 107 -4.55 3.19 -10.82
CA ARG A 107 -4.13 3.75 -12.12
C ARG A 107 -5.30 4.47 -12.77
N LEU A 108 -5.01 5.29 -13.78
CA LEU A 108 -6.05 5.98 -14.52
C LEU A 108 -7.02 4.98 -15.18
N MET A 109 -8.25 4.95 -14.71
CA MET A 109 -9.33 4.13 -15.27
C MET A 109 -10.26 5.03 -16.09
N ARG A 110 -10.55 4.63 -17.34
CA ARG A 110 -11.60 5.27 -18.14
C ARG A 110 -12.87 4.43 -18.15
N CYS A 111 -12.81 3.24 -18.73
CA CYS A 111 -13.98 2.37 -18.82
C CYS A 111 -14.31 1.66 -17.51
N ALA A 112 -13.30 1.40 -16.65
CA ALA A 112 -13.41 0.62 -15.41
C ALA A 112 -13.99 -0.82 -15.56
N ILE A 113 -14.20 -1.31 -16.78
CA ILE A 113 -14.76 -2.64 -17.08
C ILE A 113 -13.81 -3.51 -17.93
N GLY A 114 -12.53 -3.14 -17.96
CA GLY A 114 -11.49 -3.93 -18.61
C GLY A 114 -11.41 -3.84 -20.13
N LEU A 115 -12.09 -2.88 -20.78
CA LEU A 115 -12.10 -2.75 -22.25
C LEU A 115 -11.00 -1.84 -22.81
N CYS A 116 -10.83 -0.64 -22.25
CA CYS A 116 -10.03 0.42 -22.89
C CYS A 116 -8.51 0.32 -22.69
N GLY A 117 -8.05 -0.49 -21.74
CA GLY A 117 -6.62 -0.68 -21.45
C GLY A 117 -5.89 0.53 -20.84
N THR A 118 -6.56 1.62 -20.46
CA THR A 118 -5.88 2.80 -19.87
C THR A 118 -5.19 2.46 -18.55
N CYS A 119 -5.79 1.58 -17.75
CA CYS A 119 -5.25 1.12 -16.46
C CYS A 119 -4.36 -0.13 -16.60
N VAL A 120 -3.77 -0.35 -17.78
CA VAL A 120 -2.88 -1.50 -18.00
C VAL A 120 -1.60 -1.38 -17.20
N ILE A 121 -1.08 -2.50 -16.73
CA ILE A 121 0.26 -2.70 -16.17
C ILE A 121 0.79 -4.04 -16.70
N GLY A 122 1.82 -4.01 -17.55
CA GLY A 122 2.25 -5.19 -18.31
C GLY A 122 1.09 -5.87 -19.05
N LYS A 123 0.77 -7.11 -18.66
CA LYS A 123 -0.36 -7.90 -19.22
C LYS A 123 -1.70 -7.68 -18.52
N PHE A 124 -1.70 -7.06 -17.34
CA PHE A 124 -2.87 -6.92 -16.48
C PHE A 124 -3.58 -5.58 -16.67
N ARG A 125 -4.87 -5.54 -16.34
CA ARG A 125 -5.71 -4.33 -16.28
C ARG A 125 -6.16 -4.15 -14.85
N VAL A 126 -5.75 -3.07 -14.18
CA VAL A 126 -6.04 -2.85 -12.75
C VAL A 126 -7.56 -2.92 -12.45
N CYS A 127 -8.41 -2.42 -13.34
CA CYS A 127 -9.87 -2.46 -13.14
C CYS A 127 -10.55 -3.83 -13.35
N ARG A 128 -9.85 -4.82 -13.91
CA ARG A 128 -10.41 -6.14 -14.22
C ARG A 128 -9.68 -7.26 -13.48
N ASP A 129 -8.35 -7.22 -13.52
CA ASP A 129 -7.49 -8.24 -12.93
C ASP A 129 -7.05 -7.85 -11.50
N GLY A 130 -7.24 -6.59 -11.12
CA GLY A 130 -7.00 -6.06 -9.78
C GLY A 130 -8.30 -5.65 -9.08
N PRO A 131 -8.28 -4.59 -8.24
CA PRO A 131 -7.17 -3.67 -7.99
C PRO A 131 -6.09 -4.23 -7.05
N VAL A 132 -6.34 -5.37 -6.38
CA VAL A 132 -5.41 -6.00 -5.45
C VAL A 132 -4.53 -7.01 -6.19
N PHE A 133 -3.22 -6.79 -6.17
CA PHE A 133 -2.22 -7.64 -6.81
C PHE A 133 -1.32 -8.30 -5.77
N THR A 134 -0.96 -9.56 -6.03
CA THR A 134 0.01 -10.31 -5.22
C THR A 134 1.46 -9.96 -5.58
N SER A 135 2.40 -10.25 -4.68
CA SER A 135 3.85 -10.12 -4.97
C SER A 135 4.28 -10.87 -6.23
N ALA A 136 3.73 -12.08 -6.48
CA ALA A 136 4.00 -12.85 -7.68
C ALA A 136 3.59 -12.11 -8.96
N GLN A 137 2.37 -11.58 -9.00
CA GLN A 137 1.88 -10.81 -10.16
C GLN A 137 2.68 -9.52 -10.36
N LEU A 138 3.02 -8.81 -9.28
CA LEU A 138 3.80 -7.56 -9.36
C LEU A 138 5.22 -7.82 -9.86
N ASN A 139 5.82 -8.96 -9.52
CA ASN A 139 7.13 -9.36 -10.03
C ASN A 139 7.13 -9.62 -11.54
N GLU A 140 6.02 -10.07 -12.13
CA GLU A 140 5.91 -10.20 -13.59
C GLU A 140 5.95 -8.84 -14.32
N VAL A 141 5.67 -7.75 -13.61
CA VAL A 141 5.58 -6.39 -14.16
C VAL A 141 6.50 -5.41 -13.43
N LYS A 142 7.57 -5.93 -12.80
CA LYS A 142 8.49 -5.17 -11.93
C LYS A 142 9.14 -3.99 -12.64
N GLU A 143 9.44 -4.12 -13.93
CA GLU A 143 10.02 -3.06 -14.77
C GLU A 143 9.07 -1.87 -15.01
N GLU A 144 7.77 -2.06 -14.81
CA GLU A 144 6.75 -1.01 -14.95
C GLU A 144 6.24 -0.53 -13.59
N PHE A 145 5.98 -1.44 -12.66
CA PHE A 145 5.44 -1.17 -11.33
C PHE A 145 6.37 -0.27 -10.52
N GLY A 146 5.88 0.88 -10.06
CA GLY A 146 6.69 1.84 -9.29
C GLY A 146 7.62 2.73 -10.12
N HIS A 147 7.72 2.49 -11.43
CA HIS A 147 8.60 3.26 -12.32
C HIS A 147 7.82 4.22 -13.22
N PHE A 148 6.81 3.71 -13.94
CA PHE A 148 5.97 4.53 -14.81
C PHE A 148 4.53 4.03 -14.90
N LYS A 149 3.63 4.94 -15.28
CA LYS A 149 2.23 4.68 -15.58
C LYS A 149 1.81 5.40 -16.86
N ARG A 150 0.61 5.10 -17.36
CA ARG A 150 0.08 5.75 -18.56
C ARG A 150 -0.78 6.96 -18.19
N ALA A 151 -0.49 8.10 -18.80
CA ALA A 151 -1.30 9.30 -18.71
C ALA A 151 -2.59 9.18 -19.55
N PHE A 152 -3.44 10.21 -19.49
CA PHE A 152 -4.71 10.22 -20.22
C PHE A 152 -4.53 9.98 -21.72
N ASN A 153 -3.48 10.51 -22.35
CA ASN A 153 -3.17 10.32 -23.77
C ASN A 153 -2.35 9.05 -24.08
N GLY A 154 -2.17 8.16 -23.10
CA GLY A 154 -1.41 6.91 -23.25
C GLY A 154 0.11 7.05 -23.16
N ARG A 155 0.65 8.27 -23.07
CA ARG A 155 2.10 8.49 -22.86
C ARG A 155 2.53 7.92 -21.51
N LYS A 156 3.75 7.37 -21.46
CA LYS A 156 4.38 6.95 -20.20
C LYS A 156 4.79 8.19 -19.40
N VAL A 157 4.41 8.23 -18.13
CA VAL A 157 4.78 9.24 -17.15
C VAL A 157 5.31 8.56 -15.91
N LYS A 158 6.17 9.25 -15.14
CA LYS A 158 6.69 8.71 -13.88
C LYS A 158 5.52 8.30 -12.96
N ALA A 159 5.69 7.14 -12.32
CA ALA A 159 4.70 6.59 -11.39
C ALA A 159 4.49 7.52 -10.19
#